data_AF-A0A971Z7B6-F1
#
_entry.id   AF-A0A971Z7B6-F1
#
_cell.length_a   1.000
_cell.length_b   1.000
_cell.length_c   1.000
_cell.angle_alpha   90.00
_cell.angle_beta   90.00
_cell.angle_gamma   90.00
#
_symmetry.space_group_name_H-M   'P 1'
#
loop_
_entity.id
_entity.type
_entity.pdbx_description
1 polymer ?
#
loop_
_entity_poly.entity_id
_entity_poly.type
_entity_poly.pdbx_seq_one_letter_code
_entity_poly.pdbx_strand_id
1 'polypeptide(L)'
;MLAPSCSHKISGAKILSSDQIKGQEIATIKVTFFDSDNRLKSPVATLASSIQGEQPYIMELRNIIATSKGISIEEDSQFSPITDSSHFIELIYDNDYKLDFYYSHQNNWIIWSNVINEDEQKILEYHFLNPKESMEEWLSKVEPMATRAEE
;
A
#
# COMPACT_ATOMS: atom_id res chain seq x y z
N MET A 1 -19.50 -4.57 19.37
CA MET A 1 -19.42 -3.27 18.67
C MET A 1 -17.94 -3.01 18.48
N LEU A 2 -17.44 -3.11 17.25
CA LEU A 2 -16.06 -2.77 16.93
C LEU A 2 -16.00 -1.24 16.88
N ALA A 3 -15.34 -0.63 17.87
CA ALA A 3 -15.02 0.79 17.76
C ALA A 3 -13.99 0.92 16.63
N PRO A 4 -14.24 1.73 15.59
CA PRO A 4 -13.17 2.08 14.66
C PRO A 4 -12.16 2.90 15.46
N SER A 5 -10.95 2.36 15.62
CA SER A 5 -9.81 3.09 16.18
C SER A 5 -9.56 4.32 15.31
N CYS A 6 -9.72 5.51 15.87
CA CYS A 6 -9.36 6.77 15.24
C CYS A 6 -7.86 6.71 14.88
N SER A 7 -7.55 6.48 13.60
CA SER A 7 -6.16 6.42 13.15
C SER A 7 -5.49 7.76 13.46
N HIS A 8 -4.45 7.72 14.28
CA HIS A 8 -3.60 8.88 14.50
C HIS A 8 -2.98 9.26 13.16
N LYS A 9 -2.75 10.56 12.91
CA LYS A 9 -2.11 11.04 11.67
C LYS A 9 -0.67 10.52 11.59
N ILE A 10 -0.48 9.34 10.99
CA ILE A 10 0.82 8.75 10.72
C ILE A 10 1.22 9.14 9.30
N SER A 11 2.43 9.68 9.11
CA SER A 11 2.98 9.98 7.79
C SER A 11 3.67 8.77 7.17
N GLY A 12 3.83 8.74 5.85
CA GLY A 12 4.55 7.65 5.20
C GLY A 12 6.02 7.58 5.60
N ALA A 13 6.68 8.71 5.85
CA ALA A 13 8.02 8.71 6.47
C ALA A 13 8.06 8.00 7.83
N LYS A 14 7.00 8.11 8.64
CA LYS A 14 6.92 7.42 9.93
C LYS A 14 6.71 5.92 9.74
N ILE A 15 5.89 5.51 8.77
CA ILE A 15 5.68 4.09 8.40
C ILE A 15 7.02 3.48 7.95
N LEU A 16 7.74 4.15 7.05
CA LEU A 16 9.02 3.70 6.50
C LEU A 16 10.20 3.76 7.48
N SER A 17 9.99 4.22 8.72
CA SER A 17 11.00 4.23 9.80
C SER A 17 10.68 3.27 10.93
N SER A 18 9.74 2.34 10.70
CA SER A 18 9.47 1.21 11.59
C SER A 18 10.75 0.39 11.84
N ASP A 19 10.93 -0.07 13.09
CA ASP A 19 12.11 -0.82 13.50
C ASP A 19 12.27 -2.14 12.73
N GLN A 20 11.14 -2.72 12.30
CA GLN A 20 11.09 -3.98 11.54
C GLN A 20 11.74 -3.87 10.15
N ILE A 21 11.81 -2.67 9.57
CA ILE A 21 12.34 -2.42 8.22
C ILE A 21 13.53 -1.48 8.22
N LYS A 22 14.05 -1.14 9.40
CA LYS A 22 15.16 -0.22 9.54
C LYS A 22 16.43 -0.85 8.98
N GLY A 23 17.03 -0.17 7.99
CA GLY A 23 18.24 -0.65 7.30
C GLY A 23 17.99 -1.83 6.36
N GLN A 24 16.72 -2.15 6.09
CA GLN A 24 16.29 -3.15 5.12
C GLN A 24 15.93 -2.47 3.81
N GLU A 25 16.19 -3.13 2.69
CA GLU A 25 15.80 -2.67 1.36
C GLU A 25 14.51 -3.35 0.90
N ILE A 26 13.74 -2.69 0.02
CA ILE A 26 12.58 -3.31 -0.60
C ILE A 26 13.09 -4.35 -1.61
N ALA A 27 12.83 -5.62 -1.34
CA ALA A 27 13.22 -6.72 -2.22
C ALA A 27 12.21 -6.93 -3.35
N THR A 28 10.92 -6.80 -3.06
CA THR A 28 9.85 -7.03 -4.03
C THR A 28 8.68 -6.10 -3.78
N ILE A 29 8.03 -5.65 -4.85
CA ILE A 29 6.74 -4.97 -4.81
C ILE A 29 5.76 -5.82 -5.60
N LYS A 30 4.60 -6.13 -5.03
CA LYS A 30 3.48 -6.69 -5.78
C LYS A 30 2.36 -5.68 -5.84
N VAL A 31 1.83 -5.45 -7.03
CA VAL A 31 0.69 -4.56 -7.26
C VAL A 31 -0.44 -5.37 -7.87
N THR A 32 -1.54 -5.50 -7.15
CA THR A 32 -2.80 -6.05 -7.66
C THR A 32 -3.65 -4.90 -8.18
N PHE A 33 -3.97 -4.94 -9.47
CA PHE A 33 -4.86 -3.99 -10.12
C PHE A 33 -6.27 -4.57 -10.05
N PHE A 34 -7.11 -4.11 -9.11
CA PHE A 34 -8.39 -4.76 -8.87
C PHE A 34 -9.31 -4.62 -10.07
N ASP A 35 -9.73 -5.76 -10.60
CA ASP A 35 -10.79 -5.82 -11.61
C ASP A 35 -12.14 -5.54 -10.93
N SER A 36 -12.89 -4.57 -11.47
CA SER A 36 -14.18 -4.13 -10.92
C SER A 36 -15.27 -5.19 -11.02
N ASP A 37 -15.17 -6.09 -12.00
CA ASP A 37 -16.15 -7.13 -12.27
C ASP A 37 -15.77 -8.43 -11.56
N ASN A 38 -14.47 -8.72 -11.43
CA ASN A 38 -13.98 -9.91 -10.73
C ASN A 38 -12.60 -9.75 -10.09
N ARG A 39 -12.59 -9.29 -8.83
CA ARG A 39 -11.38 -9.13 -8.02
C ARG A 39 -10.48 -10.37 -7.94
N LEU A 40 -11.02 -11.59 -8.07
CA LEU A 40 -10.21 -12.83 -8.03
C LEU A 40 -9.34 -13.02 -9.27
N LYS A 41 -9.72 -12.39 -10.39
CA LYS A 41 -8.97 -12.44 -11.67
C LYS A 41 -8.12 -11.19 -11.90
N SER A 42 -7.93 -10.37 -10.86
CA SER A 42 -7.14 -9.15 -10.93
C SER A 42 -5.71 -9.45 -11.38
N PRO A 43 -5.18 -8.74 -12.38
CA PRO A 43 -3.79 -8.89 -12.77
C PRO A 43 -2.86 -8.36 -11.69
N VAL A 44 -1.67 -8.96 -11.62
CA VAL A 44 -0.64 -8.63 -10.64
C VAL A 44 0.66 -8.29 -11.35
N ALA A 45 1.21 -7.11 -11.10
CA ALA A 45 2.59 -6.79 -11.45
C ALA A 45 3.50 -7.14 -10.27
N THR A 46 4.65 -7.74 -10.56
CA THR A 46 5.70 -8.00 -9.57
C THR A 46 6.98 -7.32 -10.01
N LEU A 47 7.47 -6.38 -9.18
CA LEU A 47 8.76 -5.73 -9.35
C LEU A 47 9.76 -6.34 -8.37
N ALA A 48 10.97 -6.63 -8.81
CA ALA A 48 12.03 -7.20 -8.00
C ALA A 48 13.29 -6.33 -8.04
N SER A 49 13.88 -6.08 -6.87
CA SER A 49 15.12 -5.31 -6.76
C SER A 49 16.30 -5.98 -7.46
N SER A 50 16.24 -7.29 -7.68
CA SER A 50 17.23 -8.03 -8.48
C SER A 50 17.20 -7.68 -9.97
N ILE A 51 16.15 -7.03 -10.47
CA ILE A 51 15.99 -6.62 -11.87
C ILE A 51 16.40 -5.15 -12.01
N GLN A 52 17.55 -4.91 -12.67
CA GLN A 52 18.15 -3.57 -12.77
C GLN A 52 17.20 -2.51 -13.37
N GLY A 53 16.36 -2.90 -14.33
CA GLY A 53 15.38 -2.00 -14.97
C GLY A 53 14.23 -1.59 -14.05
N GLU A 54 14.00 -2.30 -12.95
CA GLU A 54 12.84 -2.10 -12.08
C GLU A 54 13.16 -1.26 -10.83
N GLN A 55 14.45 -1.16 -10.49
CA GLN A 55 14.97 -0.35 -9.39
C GLN A 55 14.44 1.10 -9.37
N PRO A 56 14.38 1.83 -10.51
CA PRO A 56 13.82 3.18 -10.51
C PRO A 56 12.37 3.25 -10.02
N TYR A 57 11.52 2.28 -10.39
CA TYR A 57 10.11 2.26 -9.97
C TYR A 57 9.97 1.94 -8.48
N ILE A 58 10.82 1.06 -7.95
CA ILE A 58 10.88 0.75 -6.52
C ILE A 58 11.25 2.00 -5.71
N MET A 59 12.28 2.71 -6.16
CA MET A 59 12.70 3.97 -5.52
C MET A 59 11.63 5.06 -5.62
N GLU A 60 10.96 5.19 -6.77
CA GLU A 60 9.89 6.16 -7.00
C GLU A 60 8.72 5.91 -6.04
N LEU A 61 8.24 4.66 -5.90
CA LEU A 61 7.16 4.35 -4.95
C LEU A 61 7.56 4.65 -3.51
N ARG A 62 8.78 4.25 -3.12
CA ARG A 62 9.30 4.53 -1.78
C ARG A 62 9.30 6.03 -1.49
N ASN A 63 9.65 6.86 -2.48
CA ASN A 63 9.63 8.32 -2.35
C ASN A 63 8.21 8.88 -2.27
N ILE A 64 7.27 8.37 -3.09
CA ILE A 64 5.85 8.73 -3.02
C ILE A 64 5.33 8.49 -1.60
N ILE A 65 5.56 7.29 -1.05
CA ILE A 65 5.14 6.95 0.32
C ILE A 65 5.86 7.86 1.33
N ALA A 66 7.19 7.99 1.26
CA ALA A 66 7.96 8.80 2.20
C ALA A 66 7.48 10.27 2.27
N THR A 67 7.08 10.84 1.14
CA THR A 67 6.61 12.23 1.06
C THR A 67 5.11 12.38 1.34
N SER A 68 4.38 11.28 1.46
CA SER A 68 2.93 11.27 1.73
C SER A 68 2.62 11.71 3.16
N LYS A 69 1.63 12.61 3.29
CA LYS A 69 1.20 13.15 4.59
C LYS A 69 0.03 12.36 5.15
N GLY A 70 0.07 12.06 6.44
CA GLY A 70 -1.07 11.48 7.15
C GLY A 70 -2.25 12.45 7.20
N ILE A 71 -3.43 11.95 6.88
CA ILE A 71 -4.69 12.69 6.93
C ILE A 71 -5.68 11.98 7.87
N SER A 72 -6.69 12.73 8.31
CA SER A 72 -7.85 12.15 9.00
C SER A 72 -8.99 12.09 8.02
N ILE A 73 -9.73 10.98 8.02
CA ILE A 73 -11.00 10.86 7.32
C ILE A 73 -12.14 11.02 8.33
N GLU A 74 -13.29 11.50 7.87
CA GLU A 74 -14.48 11.62 8.72
C GLU A 74 -14.92 10.22 9.19
N GLU A 75 -15.25 10.08 10.48
CA GLU A 75 -15.63 8.81 11.09
C GLU A 75 -16.91 8.21 10.48
N ASP A 76 -17.78 9.05 9.90
CA ASP A 76 -18.99 8.64 9.21
C ASP A 76 -18.75 8.22 7.74
N SER A 77 -17.49 8.22 7.28
CA SER A 77 -17.15 7.75 5.95
C SER A 77 -17.46 6.25 5.82
N GLN A 78 -18.32 5.89 4.86
CA GLN A 78 -18.63 4.48 4.54
C GLN A 78 -17.50 3.78 3.76
N PHE A 79 -16.33 4.40 3.62
CA PHE A 79 -15.22 3.89 2.82
C PHE A 79 -14.57 2.66 3.47
N SER A 80 -14.50 1.56 2.72
CA SER A 80 -13.84 0.32 3.10
C SER A 80 -12.59 0.12 2.22
N PRO A 81 -11.37 0.18 2.79
CA PRO A 81 -10.14 0.00 2.01
C PRO A 81 -10.09 -1.28 1.19
N ILE A 82 -10.65 -2.38 1.70
CA ILE A 82 -10.64 -3.67 1.03
C ILE A 82 -11.54 -3.63 -0.22
N THR A 83 -12.74 -3.07 -0.13
CA THR A 83 -13.75 -3.14 -1.20
C THR A 83 -13.76 -1.95 -2.16
N ASP A 84 -13.27 -0.80 -1.71
CA ASP A 84 -13.44 0.47 -2.42
C ASP A 84 -12.12 0.99 -3.00
N SER A 85 -10.99 0.38 -2.62
CA SER A 85 -9.70 0.69 -3.23
C SER A 85 -9.58 0.03 -4.59
N SER A 86 -8.93 0.73 -5.52
CA SER A 86 -8.67 0.25 -6.88
C SER A 86 -7.44 -0.64 -6.97
N HIS A 87 -6.49 -0.53 -6.03
CA HIS A 87 -5.28 -1.34 -6.03
C HIS A 87 -4.90 -1.81 -4.63
N PHE A 88 -4.19 -2.93 -4.59
CA PHE A 88 -3.48 -3.41 -3.42
C PHE A 88 -1.98 -3.53 -3.74
N ILE A 89 -1.14 -3.05 -2.83
CA ILE A 89 0.30 -2.93 -3.01
C ILE A 89 0.97 -3.54 -1.78
N GLU A 90 1.72 -4.62 -1.99
CA GLU A 90 2.50 -5.31 -0.96
C GLU A 90 3.97 -4.93 -1.18
N LEU A 91 4.60 -4.29 -0.19
CA LEU A 91 6.05 -4.11 -0.14
C LEU A 91 6.64 -5.24 0.69
N ILE A 92 7.57 -5.99 0.10
CA ILE A 92 8.28 -7.09 0.76
C ILE A 92 9.75 -6.66 0.88
N TYR A 93 10.23 -6.58 2.11
CA TYR A 93 11.62 -6.26 2.43
C TYR A 93 12.50 -7.51 2.34
N ASP A 94 13.81 -7.31 2.25
CA ASP A 94 14.82 -8.39 2.21
C ASP A 94 14.82 -9.30 3.45
N ASN A 95 14.27 -8.85 4.58
CA ASN A 95 14.01 -9.67 5.77
C ASN A 95 12.62 -10.32 5.80
N ASP A 96 11.94 -10.39 4.66
CA ASP A 96 10.58 -10.91 4.48
C ASP A 96 9.47 -10.13 5.21
N TYR A 97 9.80 -8.99 5.84
CA TYR A 97 8.79 -8.14 6.45
C TYR A 97 7.92 -7.48 5.38
N LYS A 98 6.62 -7.35 5.66
CA LYS A 98 5.63 -6.85 4.71
C LYS A 98 4.98 -5.56 5.18
N LEU A 99 4.81 -4.64 4.24
CA LEU A 99 3.91 -3.50 4.41
C LEU A 99 2.83 -3.56 3.34
N ASP A 100 1.58 -3.56 3.81
CA ASP A 100 0.39 -3.68 2.99
C ASP A 100 -0.25 -2.31 2.80
N PHE A 101 -0.43 -1.90 1.55
CA PHE A 101 -1.07 -0.65 1.18
C PHE A 101 -2.24 -0.87 0.24
N TYR A 102 -3.26 -0.04 0.36
CA TYR A 102 -4.32 0.10 -0.61
C TYR A 102 -4.24 1.47 -1.28
N TYR A 103 -4.67 1.56 -2.53
CA TYR A 103 -4.79 2.84 -3.23
C TYR A 103 -6.24 3.09 -3.68
N SER A 104 -6.78 4.25 -3.31
CA SER A 104 -8.07 4.73 -3.78
C SER A 104 -7.87 5.77 -4.87
N HIS A 105 -8.15 5.39 -6.13
CA HIS A 105 -8.01 6.30 -7.27
C HIS A 105 -8.94 7.52 -7.13
N GLN A 106 -10.20 7.33 -6.74
CA GLN A 106 -11.18 8.43 -6.64
C GLN A 106 -10.77 9.52 -5.65
N ASN A 107 -10.14 9.13 -4.54
CA ASN A 107 -9.76 10.06 -3.47
C ASN A 107 -8.27 10.42 -3.50
N ASN A 108 -7.48 9.77 -4.38
CA ASN A 108 -6.03 9.80 -4.38
C ASN A 108 -5.43 9.54 -2.98
N TRP A 109 -5.89 8.47 -2.32
CA TRP A 109 -5.38 8.07 -1.00
C TRP A 109 -4.49 6.84 -1.11
N ILE A 110 -3.35 6.88 -0.42
CA ILE A 110 -2.58 5.69 -0.07
C ILE A 110 -2.97 5.31 1.35
N ILE A 111 -3.38 4.07 1.57
CA ILE A 111 -3.92 3.60 2.85
C ILE A 111 -3.03 2.48 3.35
N TRP A 112 -2.31 2.72 4.44
CA TRP A 112 -1.50 1.67 5.06
C TRP A 112 -2.36 0.81 5.98
N SER A 113 -2.26 -0.50 5.81
CA SER A 113 -2.93 -1.52 6.60
C SER A 113 -1.96 -2.10 7.62
N ASN A 114 -2.19 -1.84 8.90
CA ASN A 114 -1.33 -2.29 9.98
C ASN A 114 -2.07 -3.27 10.88
N VAL A 115 -1.44 -4.40 11.21
CA VAL A 115 -1.97 -5.35 12.19
C VAL A 115 -1.23 -5.14 13.50
N ILE A 116 -1.93 -4.66 14.52
CA ILE A 116 -1.41 -4.53 15.88
C ILE A 116 -1.86 -5.73 16.72
N ASN A 117 -1.00 -6.18 17.62
CA ASN A 117 -1.34 -7.17 18.64
C ASN A 117 -1.54 -6.44 19.97
N GLU A 118 -2.78 -6.29 20.40
CA GLU A 118 -3.14 -5.73 21.70
C GLU A 118 -3.87 -6.81 22.51
N ASP A 119 -3.44 -7.07 23.74
CA ASP A 119 -4.09 -8.04 24.65
C ASP A 119 -4.37 -9.43 24.01
N GLU A 120 -3.39 -9.97 23.28
CA GLU A 120 -3.49 -11.24 22.53
C GLU A 120 -4.51 -11.23 21.37
N GLN A 121 -5.08 -10.08 21.03
CA GLN A 121 -5.98 -9.87 19.90
C GLN A 121 -5.27 -9.14 18.76
N LYS A 122 -5.48 -9.63 17.54
CA LYS A 122 -5.05 -8.94 16.32
C LYS A 122 -6.09 -7.91 15.92
N ILE A 123 -5.73 -6.64 15.97
CA ILE A 123 -6.55 -5.52 15.52
C ILE A 123 -5.98 -4.99 14.20
N LEU A 124 -6.86 -4.73 13.24
CA LEU A 124 -6.51 -4.15 11.95
C LEU A 124 -6.76 -2.64 12.00
N GLU A 125 -5.73 -1.85 11.77
CA GLU A 125 -5.79 -0.39 11.70
C GLU A 125 -5.45 0.12 10.29
N TYR A 126 -6.15 1.16 9.85
CA TYR A 126 -5.92 1.80 8.57
C TYR A 126 -5.46 3.25 8.76
N HIS A 127 -4.35 3.61 8.13
CA HIS A 127 -3.83 4.98 8.14
C HIS A 127 -3.89 5.58 6.74
N PHE A 128 -4.58 6.71 6.61
CA PHE A 128 -4.82 7.38 5.34
C PHE A 128 -3.72 8.41 5.07
N LEU A 129 -3.17 8.36 3.86
CA LEU A 129 -2.10 9.22 3.40
C LEU A 129 -2.52 9.94 2.12
N ASN A 130 -2.16 11.22 2.03
CA ASN A 130 -2.25 12.00 0.80
C ASN A 130 -0.85 12.13 0.18
N PRO A 131 -0.59 11.49 -0.98
CA PRO A 131 0.70 11.59 -1.65
C PRO A 131 0.90 12.96 -2.26
N LYS A 132 2.13 13.46 -2.20
CA LYS A 132 2.50 14.72 -2.87
C LYS A 132 2.73 14.52 -4.37
N GLU A 133 3.24 13.36 -4.73
CA GLU A 133 3.55 12.92 -6.08
C GLU A 133 2.39 12.07 -6.63
N SER A 134 2.31 11.90 -7.95
CA SER A 134 1.20 11.19 -8.58
C SER A 134 1.37 9.68 -8.48
N MET A 135 0.55 9.05 -7.62
CA MET A 135 0.49 7.60 -7.53
C MET A 135 -0.10 6.97 -8.80
N GLU A 136 -1.05 7.65 -9.44
CA GLU A 136 -1.63 7.21 -10.71
C GLU A 136 -0.59 7.16 -11.84
N GLU A 137 0.30 8.15 -11.90
CA GLU A 137 1.39 8.16 -12.88
C GLU A 137 2.31 6.95 -12.66
N TRP A 138 2.69 6.69 -11.41
CA TRP A 138 3.50 5.51 -11.07
C TRP A 138 2.79 4.21 -11.45
N LEU A 139 1.49 4.07 -11.13
CA LEU A 139 0.69 2.89 -11.47
C LEU A 139 0.64 2.66 -12.99
N SER A 140 0.46 3.70 -13.80
CA SER A 140 0.44 3.57 -15.27
C SER A 140 1.77 3.10 -15.87
N LYS A 141 2.90 3.32 -15.17
CA LYS A 141 4.22 2.80 -15.58
C LYS A 141 4.37 1.32 -15.26
N VAL A 142 3.71 0.85 -14.20
CA VAL A 142 3.83 -0.52 -13.68
C VAL A 142 2.76 -1.45 -14.23
N GLU A 143 1.56 -0.96 -14.53
CA GLU A 143 0.43 -1.72 -15.08
C GLU A 143 0.80 -2.56 -16.31
N PRO A 144 1.60 -2.07 -17.29
CA PRO A 144 2.01 -2.87 -18.45
C PRO A 144 2.83 -4.13 -18.09
N MET A 145 3.35 -4.22 -16.86
CA MET A 145 4.11 -5.37 -16.35
C MET A 145 3.22 -6.39 -15.65
N ALA A 146 1.92 -6.11 -15.50
CA ALA A 146 1.00 -6.99 -14.81
C ALA A 146 0.65 -8.21 -15.66
N THR A 147 0.76 -9.39 -15.06
CA THR A 147 0.26 -10.63 -15.66
C THR A 147 -1.06 -10.99 -15.00
N ARG A 148 -2.03 -11.50 -15.78
CA ARG A 148 -3.26 -12.04 -15.21
C ARG A 148 -2.89 -13.28 -14.41
N ALA A 149 -3.53 -13.47 -13.25
CA ALA A 149 -3.48 -14.75 -12.56
C ALA A 149 -3.97 -15.82 -13.53
N GLU A 150 -3.09 -16.74 -13.93
CA GLU A 150 -3.45 -17.87 -14.79
C GLU A 150 -4.50 -18.75 -14.08
N GLU A 151 -5.51 -19.19 -14.83
CA GLU A 151 -6.60 -20.07 -14.35
C GLU A 151 -6.12 -21.50 -14.05
#